data_AF-A0A0B6ZPP1-F1
#
_entry.id   AF-A0A0B6ZPP1-F1
#
_cell.length_a   1.000
_cell.length_b   1.000
_cell.length_c   1.000
_cell.angle_alpha   90.00
_cell.angle_beta   90.00
_cell.angle_gamma   90.00
#
_symmetry.space_group_name_H-M   'P 1'
#
loop_
_entity.id
_entity.type
_entity.pdbx_description
1 polymer ?
#
loop_
_entity_poly.entity_id
_entity_poly.type
_entity_poly.pdbx_seq_one_letter_code
_entity_poly.pdbx_strand_id
1 'polypeptide(L)'
;MLPPSRKLLVNSFTEKHSPNSDLWVGARALAKHYHRDQSESFWGDCTGREEAKNNHAFTLLNKVLDNAVWINIHWLPHDVFIIEARQDQGYGLRWSADGASFRGFLEPQMIDGHEVGWKH
;
A
#
# COMPACT_ATOMS: atom_id res chain seq x y z
N MET A 1 -2.46 -15.92 -14.00
CA MET A 1 -1.48 -15.70 -12.91
C MET A 1 -2.22 -15.85 -11.59
N LEU A 2 -1.65 -16.54 -10.60
CA LEU A 2 -2.24 -16.62 -9.27
C LEU A 2 -1.70 -15.48 -8.40
N PRO A 3 -2.47 -14.98 -7.42
CA PRO A 3 -1.96 -14.00 -6.47
C PRO A 3 -0.71 -14.52 -5.74
N PRO A 4 0.37 -13.71 -5.63
CA PRO A 4 1.50 -14.04 -4.77
C PRO A 4 1.06 -14.29 -3.32
N SER A 5 1.82 -15.14 -2.63
CA SER A 5 1.52 -15.46 -1.23
C SER A 5 1.57 -14.23 -0.33
N ARG A 6 0.75 -14.21 0.73
CA ARG A 6 0.81 -13.16 1.76
C ARG A 6 2.22 -12.96 2.31
N LYS A 7 2.98 -14.04 2.50
CA LYS A 7 4.38 -13.97 2.96
C LYS A 7 5.24 -13.11 2.04
N LEU A 8 5.09 -13.26 0.73
CA LEU A 8 5.86 -12.48 -0.24
C LEU A 8 5.47 -10.99 -0.21
N LEU A 9 4.17 -10.70 -0.12
CA LEU A 9 3.66 -9.33 0.01
C LEU A 9 4.16 -8.64 1.29
N VAL A 10 4.16 -9.38 2.41
CA VAL A 10 4.69 -8.90 3.68
C VAL A 10 6.19 -8.65 3.57
N ASN A 11 6.96 -9.60 3.03
CA ASN A 11 8.41 -9.45 2.90
C ASN A 11 8.78 -8.16 2.15
N SER A 12 8.24 -7.97 0.94
CA SER A 12 8.55 -6.79 0.11
C SER A 12 8.05 -5.47 0.72
N PHE A 13 7.01 -5.51 1.56
CA PHE A 13 6.56 -4.34 2.32
C PHE A 13 7.54 -3.98 3.46
N THR A 14 8.08 -4.99 4.13
CA THR A 14 8.99 -4.86 5.30
C THR A 14 10.48 -4.76 4.95
N GLU A 15 10.83 -4.72 3.67
CA GLU A 15 12.20 -4.46 3.23
C GLU A 15 12.67 -3.09 3.69
N LYS A 16 13.96 -2.95 4.04
CA LYS A 16 14.57 -1.66 4.38
C LYS A 16 14.52 -0.73 3.18
N HIS A 17 14.08 0.52 3.37
CA HIS A 17 14.00 1.46 2.26
C HIS A 17 15.38 1.94 1.78
N SER A 18 16.40 1.85 2.63
CA SER A 18 17.80 2.16 2.30
C SER A 18 18.76 1.43 3.24
N PRO A 19 20.03 1.27 2.86
CA PRO A 19 21.02 0.59 3.71
C PRO A 19 21.27 1.28 5.05
N ASN A 20 21.02 2.59 5.15
CA ASN A 20 21.38 3.43 6.30
C ASN A 20 20.20 3.73 7.25
N SER A 21 19.06 3.08 7.06
CA SER A 21 17.84 3.30 7.83
C SER A 21 17.17 1.96 8.13
N ASP A 22 16.56 1.85 9.30
CA ASP A 22 15.73 0.70 9.68
C ASP A 22 14.27 0.89 9.25
N LEU A 23 13.92 2.03 8.67
CA LEU A 23 12.58 2.31 8.15
C LEU A 23 12.28 1.45 6.91
N TRP A 24 11.11 0.82 6.92
CA TRP A 24 10.67 -0.07 5.85
C TRP A 24 10.12 0.69 4.64
N VAL A 25 10.11 0.04 3.48
CA VAL A 25 9.53 0.57 2.24
C VAL A 25 8.07 0.97 2.46
N GLY A 26 7.28 0.10 3.11
CA GLY A 26 5.89 0.37 3.44
C GLY A 26 5.72 1.57 4.38
N ALA A 27 6.53 1.68 5.43
CA ALA A 27 6.47 2.80 6.37
C ALA A 27 6.86 4.14 5.73
N ARG A 28 7.87 4.13 4.86
CA ARG A 28 8.25 5.30 4.08
C ARG A 28 7.14 5.75 3.12
N ALA A 29 6.48 4.80 2.45
CA ALA A 29 5.36 5.09 1.57
C ALA A 29 4.19 5.71 2.36
N LEU A 30 3.88 5.18 3.53
CA LEU A 30 2.83 5.70 4.42
C LEU A 30 3.13 7.14 4.86
N ALA A 31 4.38 7.42 5.27
CA ALA A 31 4.79 8.77 5.67
C ALA A 31 4.66 9.80 4.54
N LYS A 32 4.84 9.39 3.28
CA LYS A 32 4.60 10.25 2.12
C LYS A 32 3.11 10.44 1.84
N HIS A 33 2.35 9.35 1.96
CA HIS A 33 0.92 9.31 1.74
C HIS A 33 0.17 10.23 2.73
N TYR A 34 0.61 10.30 3.98
CA TYR A 34 0.04 11.18 5.01
C TYR A 34 -0.12 12.65 4.56
N HIS A 35 0.89 13.24 3.92
CA HIS A 35 0.83 14.64 3.49
C HIS A 35 -0.23 14.91 2.39
N ARG A 36 -0.84 13.85 1.87
CA ARG A 36 -1.81 13.88 0.77
C ARG A 36 -3.19 13.37 1.16
N ASP A 37 -3.31 12.75 2.34
CA ASP A 37 -4.59 12.25 2.83
C ASP A 37 -5.51 13.44 3.17
N GLN A 38 -6.63 13.51 2.47
CA GLN A 38 -7.68 14.52 2.66
C GLN A 38 -8.94 13.91 3.29
N SER A 39 -8.89 12.63 3.70
CA SER A 39 -10.02 11.86 4.18
C SER A 39 -9.89 11.47 5.66
N GLU A 40 -10.97 10.91 6.21
CA GLU A 40 -11.13 10.58 7.63
C GLU A 40 -10.14 9.51 8.12
N SER A 41 -8.91 9.91 8.48
CA SER A 41 -8.00 9.22 9.41
C SER A 41 -7.71 7.71 9.17
N PHE A 42 -8.08 7.11 8.04
CA PHE A 42 -7.99 5.65 7.87
C PHE A 42 -6.55 5.14 8.02
N TRP A 43 -5.60 5.88 7.46
CA TRP A 43 -4.17 5.63 7.55
C TRP A 43 -3.53 6.20 8.82
N GLY A 44 -4.20 7.15 9.49
CA GLY A 44 -3.72 7.80 10.71
C GLY A 44 -2.37 8.51 10.57
N ASP A 45 -1.84 8.97 11.71
CA ASP A 45 -0.61 9.75 11.76
C ASP A 45 0.64 8.85 11.76
N CYS A 46 1.56 9.08 10.82
CA CYS A 46 2.85 8.38 10.76
C CYS A 46 3.95 9.21 11.45
N THR A 47 3.91 9.30 12.78
CA THR A 47 4.86 10.08 13.60
C THR A 47 5.80 9.19 14.43
N GLY A 48 6.81 9.80 15.07
CA GLY A 48 7.76 9.08 15.93
C GLY A 48 9.01 8.53 15.21
N ARG A 49 9.71 7.63 15.91
CA ARG A 49 10.94 6.96 15.43
C ARG A 49 10.63 5.91 14.37
N GLU A 50 11.65 5.44 13.66
CA GLU A 50 11.50 4.48 12.56
C GLU A 50 10.76 3.20 12.98
N GLU A 51 11.07 2.65 14.16
CA GLU A 51 10.37 1.49 14.72
C GLU A 51 8.86 1.73 14.88
N ALA A 52 8.46 2.89 15.44
CA ALA A 52 7.05 3.23 15.61
C ALA A 52 6.33 3.35 14.26
N LYS A 53 6.98 3.97 13.26
CA LYS A 53 6.45 4.08 11.90
C LYS A 53 6.32 2.71 11.22
N ASN A 54 7.30 1.83 11.40
CA ASN A 54 7.26 0.46 10.89
C ASN A 54 6.10 -0.33 11.50
N ASN A 55 5.94 -0.29 12.83
CA ASN A 55 4.87 -0.99 13.53
C ASN A 55 3.48 -0.48 13.12
N HIS A 56 3.33 0.85 12.98
CA HIS A 56 2.09 1.46 12.49
C HIS A 56 1.76 1.01 11.06
N ALA A 57 2.71 1.13 10.15
CA ALA A 57 2.53 0.70 8.75
C ALA A 57 2.24 -0.80 8.64
N PHE A 58 2.85 -1.63 9.49
CA PHE A 58 2.58 -3.07 9.53
C PHE A 58 1.19 -3.41 10.07
N THR A 59 0.71 -2.63 11.04
CA THR A 59 -0.66 -2.76 11.56
C THR A 59 -1.67 -2.48 10.44
N LEU A 60 -1.45 -1.43 9.65
CA LEU A 60 -2.28 -1.09 8.50
C LEU A 60 -2.19 -2.13 7.37
N LEU A 61 -0.99 -2.66 7.10
CA LEU A 61 -0.81 -3.76 6.16
C LEU A 61 -1.72 -4.94 6.51
N ASN A 62 -1.66 -5.40 7.77
CA ASN A 62 -2.49 -6.52 8.22
C ASN A 62 -3.97 -6.14 8.22
N LYS A 63 -4.33 -4.93 8.67
CA LYS A 63 -5.72 -4.45 8.63
C LYS A 63 -6.32 -4.53 7.23
N VAL A 64 -5.58 -4.13 6.19
CA VAL A 64 -6.05 -4.23 4.79
C VAL A 64 -6.09 -5.68 4.32
N LEU A 65 -5.03 -6.46 4.55
CA LEU A 65 -4.95 -7.84 4.05
C LEU A 65 -5.90 -8.82 4.75
N ASP A 66 -6.19 -8.61 6.03
CA ASP A 66 -7.12 -9.43 6.82
C ASP A 66 -8.58 -9.17 6.44
N ASN A 67 -8.89 -7.95 5.99
CA ASN A 67 -10.23 -7.54 5.58
C ASN A 67 -10.34 -7.40 4.05
N ALA A 68 -9.41 -7.99 3.28
CA ALA A 68 -9.42 -7.89 1.83
C ALA A 68 -10.64 -8.62 1.26
N VAL A 69 -11.58 -7.87 0.71
CA VAL A 69 -12.76 -8.40 0.00
C VAL A 69 -12.48 -8.59 -1.49
N TRP A 70 -11.44 -7.96 -2.00
CA TRP A 70 -11.08 -7.99 -3.40
C TRP A 70 -9.56 -8.01 -3.59
N ILE A 71 -9.08 -8.98 -4.37
CA ILE A 71 -7.69 -9.06 -4.81
C ILE A 71 -7.71 -9.21 -6.33
N ASN A 72 -7.02 -8.32 -7.04
CA ASN A 72 -7.03 -8.32 -8.49
C ASN A 72 -5.64 -8.05 -9.08
N ILE A 73 -5.31 -8.80 -10.14
CA ILE A 73 -4.11 -8.57 -10.95
C ILE A 73 -4.57 -7.98 -12.28
N HIS A 74 -4.07 -6.79 -12.62
CA HIS A 74 -4.43 -6.10 -13.86
C HIS A 74 -3.26 -5.28 -14.39
N TRP A 75 -3.41 -4.79 -15.63
CA TRP A 75 -2.43 -3.92 -16.26
C TRP A 75 -2.74 -2.45 -15.98
N LEU A 76 -1.69 -1.66 -15.77
CA LEU A 76 -1.70 -0.21 -15.94
C LEU A 76 -1.21 0.13 -17.36
N PRO A 77 -1.31 1.39 -17.81
CA PRO A 77 -0.66 1.82 -19.05
C PRO A 77 0.82 1.42 -19.08
N HIS A 78 1.34 1.19 -20.29
CA HIS A 78 2.73 0.74 -20.54
C HIS A 78 3.05 -0.67 -20.01
N ASP A 79 2.07 -1.59 -20.08
CA ASP A 79 2.25 -3.03 -19.77
C ASP A 79 2.78 -3.31 -18.35
N VAL A 80 2.44 -2.44 -17.40
CA VAL A 80 2.83 -2.61 -16.00
C VAL A 80 1.78 -3.44 -15.28
N PHE A 81 2.11 -4.70 -14.99
CA PHE A 81 1.25 -5.59 -14.23
C PHE A 81 1.38 -5.34 -12.73
N ILE A 82 0.25 -5.13 -12.07
CA ILE A 82 0.19 -4.91 -10.63
C ILE A 82 -0.86 -5.81 -10.00
N ILE A 83 -0.67 -6.08 -8.71
CA ILE A 83 -1.68 -6.68 -7.85
C ILE A 83 -2.18 -5.62 -6.86
N GLU A 84 -3.49 -5.52 -6.72
CA GLU A 84 -4.13 -4.74 -5.67
C GLU A 84 -4.89 -5.67 -4.72
N ALA A 85 -4.78 -5.39 -3.43
CA ALA A 85 -5.66 -5.94 -2.40
C ALA A 85 -6.43 -4.76 -1.79
N ARG A 86 -7.75 -4.83 -1.77
CA ARG A 86 -8.63 -3.79 -1.21
C ARG A 86 -9.59 -4.38 -0.20
N GLN A 87 -9.80 -3.63 0.88
CA GLN A 87 -10.84 -3.91 1.86
C GLN A 87 -12.18 -3.27 1.43
N ASP A 88 -13.24 -3.50 2.20
CA ASP A 88 -14.62 -3.18 1.84
C ASP A 88 -14.91 -1.69 1.62
N GLN A 89 -14.22 -0.79 2.32
CA GLN A 89 -14.30 0.66 2.12
C GLN A 89 -13.44 1.16 0.94
N GLY A 90 -12.80 0.27 0.18
CA GLY A 90 -12.03 0.61 -1.02
C GLY A 90 -10.55 0.99 -0.81
N TYR A 91 -10.12 1.36 0.41
CA TYR A 91 -8.70 1.47 0.76
C TYR A 91 -7.94 0.17 0.46
N GLY A 92 -6.69 0.29 0.03
CA GLY A 92 -5.93 -0.87 -0.40
C GLY A 92 -4.42 -0.67 -0.44
N LEU A 93 -3.78 -1.71 -0.96
CA LEU A 93 -2.33 -1.81 -1.12
C LEU A 93 -2.01 -2.40 -2.49
N ARG A 94 -0.90 -1.96 -3.07
CA ARG A 94 -0.46 -2.39 -4.40
C ARG A 94 0.97 -2.89 -4.39
N TRP A 95 1.22 -3.93 -5.18
CA TRP A 95 2.55 -4.45 -5.50
C TRP A 95 2.73 -4.64 -7.00
N SER A 96 3.96 -4.94 -7.44
CA SER A 96 4.18 -5.63 -8.72
C SER A 96 3.39 -6.94 -8.74
N ALA A 97 2.98 -7.40 -9.93
CA ALA A 97 2.13 -8.60 -10.03
C ALA A 97 2.74 -9.88 -9.45
N ASP A 98 4.08 -9.96 -9.37
CA ASP A 98 4.80 -11.05 -8.70
C ASP A 98 4.90 -10.88 -7.17
N GLY A 99 4.46 -9.76 -6.62
CA GLY A 99 4.52 -9.44 -5.19
C GLY A 99 5.90 -9.02 -4.68
N ALA A 100 6.91 -8.96 -5.56
CA ALA A 100 8.30 -8.71 -5.18
C ALA A 100 8.59 -7.25 -4.82
N SER A 101 7.73 -6.30 -5.19
CA SER A 101 7.94 -4.89 -4.89
C SER A 101 6.66 -4.21 -4.45
N PHE A 102 6.67 -3.64 -3.25
CA PHE A 102 5.59 -2.77 -2.78
C PHE A 102 5.55 -1.48 -3.60
N ARG A 103 4.37 -1.11 -4.08
CA ARG A 103 4.16 0.04 -4.98
C ARG A 103 3.39 1.18 -4.33
N GLY A 104 2.64 0.94 -3.26
CA GLY A 104 2.00 2.00 -2.48
C GLY A 104 0.65 1.63 -1.89
N PHE A 105 0.12 2.58 -1.13
CA PHE A 105 -1.23 2.59 -0.60
C PHE A 105 -2.21 3.09 -1.67
N LEU A 106 -3.48 2.74 -1.50
CA LEU A 106 -4.54 3.07 -2.44
C LEU A 106 -5.72 3.69 -1.67
N GLU A 107 -6.16 4.85 -2.12
CA GLU A 107 -7.42 5.45 -1.71
C GLU A 107 -8.63 4.70 -2.30
N PRO A 108 -9.83 4.87 -1.72
CA PRO A 108 -11.07 4.41 -2.32
C PRO A 108 -11.20 4.92 -3.76
N GLN A 109 -11.83 4.14 -4.63
CA GLN A 109 -12.03 4.56 -6.01
C GLN A 109 -12.88 5.83 -6.03
N MET A 110 -12.41 6.83 -6.79
CA MET A 110 -13.15 8.05 -7.04
C MET A 110 -13.98 7.89 -8.31
N ILE A 111 -15.24 8.31 -8.25
CA ILE A 111 -16.06 8.54 -9.44
C ILE A 111 -15.31 9.55 -10.32
N ASP A 112 -15.16 9.22 -11.60
CA ASP A 112 -14.43 10.01 -12.61
C ASP A 112 -12.95 10.31 -12.27
N GLY A 113 -12.31 9.47 -11.45
CA GLY A 113 -10.90 9.65 -11.02
C GLY A 113 -9.89 9.76 -12.18
N HIS A 114 -10.22 9.23 -13.36
CA HIS A 114 -9.41 9.38 -14.56
C HIS A 114 -9.44 10.80 -15.15
N GLU A 115 -10.52 11.56 -14.96
CA GLU A 115 -10.69 12.93 -15.46
C GLU A 115 -10.07 13.97 -14.51
N VAL A 116 -10.18 13.72 -13.21
CA VAL A 116 -9.74 14.68 -12.16
C VAL A 116 -8.34 14.37 -11.60
N GLY A 117 -7.72 13.29 -12.07
CA GLY A 117 -6.48 12.76 -11.52
C GLY A 117 -6.73 11.97 -10.23
N TRP A 118 -6.27 10.73 -10.21
CA TRP A 118 -6.40 9.86 -9.03
C TRP A 118 -5.72 10.49 -7.82
N LYS A 119 -6.47 10.61 -6.72
CA LYS A 119 -5.88 10.89 -5.42
C LYS A 119 -5.17 9.62 -4.93
N HIS A 120 -3.92 9.80 -4.53
CA HIS A 120 -3.04 8.78 -3.95
C HIS A 120 -2.37 9.35 -2.71
#